data_AF-A0A6I9W7P7-F1
#
_entry.id   AF-A0A6I9W7P7-F1
#
_cell.length_a   1.000
_cell.length_b   1.000
_cell.length_c   1.000
_cell.angle_alpha   90.00
_cell.angle_beta   90.00
_cell.angle_gamma   90.00
#
_symmetry.space_group_name_H-M   'P 1'
#
loop_
_entity.id
_entity.type
_entity.pdbx_description
1 polymer ?
#
loop_
_entity_poly.entity_id
_entity_poly.type
_entity_poly.pdbx_seq_one_letter_code
_entity_poly.pdbx_strand_id
1 'polypeptide(L)'
;MANTCTEFRKEIHKSFVLPAMQTTPSYSLTTIQNQTSSTTAMRPRSLYTAHNYHPQTEDSNFQRYNELAKYFEPPAEQWSGLGGVTAYSGSAAIWRQARKSIGGPYYAAEEASIYTENWREHDADIGVGVGGAIATPHGTISLRLYNRIRVDITIDRAVRVINFKNNIVMSLSGSGAAAALLHPNGRIYQYGSRVEIVAHDTHGNNKYAKMWYKGVSFTSEQCALVYLVDTAGTRTTTDSFSDMSQDFSLSVFYSGSRHGPACLQEAATHLSTAQYWQTDENVENWIINNVRISQTPDGLVRIARNSNKYQLRTSPSNGTASLTTPFLHCTASLGQTSHLFVRRGERRMHYDGTSFIVRNAGHSAGFDDNNQLKVY
;
A
#
# COMPACT_ATOMS: atom_id res chain seq x y z
N MET A 1 -53.56 -47.68 27.01
CA MET A 1 -52.40 -48.17 26.25
C MET A 1 -51.17 -47.49 26.87
N ALA A 2 -50.59 -47.99 27.96
CA ALA A 2 -49.59 -49.08 28.05
C ALA A 2 -48.37 -48.76 27.14
N ASN A 3 -47.11 -48.59 27.59
CA ASN A 3 -46.40 -49.00 28.80
C ASN A 3 -45.19 -48.07 29.12
N THR A 4 -44.85 -48.01 30.41
CA THR A 4 -43.55 -47.70 31.01
C THR A 4 -42.65 -48.95 31.08
N CYS A 5 -41.31 -48.80 30.97
CA CYS A 5 -40.27 -49.73 31.51
C CYS A 5 -38.87 -49.09 31.31
N THR A 6 -38.13 -48.54 32.30
CA THR A 6 -37.25 -49.11 33.36
C THR A 6 -36.11 -50.07 32.94
N GLU A 7 -34.89 -49.51 33.02
CA GLU A 7 -33.66 -49.97 33.72
C GLU A 7 -32.65 -51.04 33.19
N PHE A 8 -31.39 -50.74 33.58
CA PHE A 8 -30.18 -51.57 33.86
C PHE A 8 -28.99 -51.67 32.86
N ARG A 9 -28.02 -50.75 33.08
CA ARG A 9 -26.60 -50.93 33.53
C ARG A 9 -25.68 -51.99 32.89
N LYS A 10 -24.51 -51.53 32.39
CA LYS A 10 -23.18 -52.04 32.80
C LYS A 10 -22.02 -51.08 32.47
N GLU A 11 -21.30 -50.70 33.52
CA GLU A 11 -20.02 -49.98 33.54
C GLU A 11 -18.86 -50.86 33.08
N ILE A 12 -17.82 -50.28 32.46
CA ILE A 12 -16.42 -50.75 32.58
C ILE A 12 -15.49 -49.53 32.71
N HIS A 13 -15.08 -49.24 33.95
CA HIS A 13 -13.84 -48.56 34.30
C HIS A 13 -12.70 -49.58 34.32
N LYS A 14 -11.52 -49.24 33.80
CA LYS A 14 -10.24 -49.81 34.26
C LYS A 14 -9.14 -48.76 34.24
N SER A 15 -8.89 -48.20 35.42
CA SER A 15 -7.61 -47.69 35.89
C SER A 15 -6.76 -48.86 36.38
N PHE A 16 -5.43 -48.79 36.21
CA PHE A 16 -4.48 -49.63 36.94
C PHE A 16 -3.30 -48.79 37.42
N VAL A 17 -2.88 -49.12 38.65
CA VAL A 17 -2.01 -48.39 39.57
C VAL A 17 -0.59 -48.99 39.57
N LEU A 18 0.37 -48.16 39.98
CA LEU A 18 1.81 -48.38 40.29
C LEU A 18 2.13 -49.55 41.24
N PRO A 19 3.43 -49.88 41.40
CA PRO A 19 4.18 -49.49 42.62
C PRO A 19 5.65 -49.02 42.32
N ALA A 20 6.13 -47.91 42.91
CA ALA A 20 7.06 -47.78 44.08
C ALA A 20 8.49 -48.34 43.86
N MET A 21 9.64 -47.79 44.31
CA MET A 21 10.07 -46.62 45.11
C MET A 21 11.63 -46.53 45.02
N GLN A 22 12.23 -45.49 45.66
CA GLN A 22 13.66 -45.27 46.03
C GLN A 22 14.51 -44.45 45.03
N THR A 23 15.35 -43.45 45.38
CA THR A 23 15.81 -42.78 46.63
C THR A 23 16.61 -41.50 46.22
N THR A 24 16.59 -40.45 47.06
CA THR A 24 17.46 -39.23 47.10
C THR A 24 18.97 -39.55 47.22
N PRO A 25 19.99 -38.64 47.06
CA PRO A 25 20.12 -37.19 47.42
C PRO A 25 20.62 -36.28 46.25
N SER A 26 20.40 -34.96 46.15
CA SER A 26 20.73 -33.74 46.94
C SER A 26 22.18 -33.22 46.85
N TYR A 27 22.30 -31.88 46.84
CA TYR A 27 23.48 -30.99 46.92
C TYR A 27 24.19 -30.66 45.58
N SER A 28 24.64 -29.44 45.29
CA SER A 28 24.61 -28.11 45.95
C SER A 28 25.23 -27.07 45.00
N LEU A 29 24.87 -25.81 45.21
CA LEU A 29 25.52 -24.61 44.66
C LEU A 29 27.03 -24.58 44.92
N THR A 30 27.79 -24.01 43.99
CA THR A 30 29.02 -23.26 44.31
C THR A 30 29.02 -21.87 43.69
N THR A 31 29.23 -20.95 44.63
CA THR A 31 29.32 -19.50 44.62
C THR A 31 30.70 -19.01 44.15
N ILE A 32 30.80 -17.68 43.92
CA ILE A 32 31.98 -16.79 44.07
C ILE A 32 32.98 -16.78 42.89
N GLN A 33 33.68 -15.70 42.52
CA GLN A 33 33.64 -14.23 42.63
C GLN A 33 35.02 -13.78 42.10
N ASN A 34 35.14 -12.48 41.79
CA ASN A 34 36.38 -11.68 41.74
C ASN A 34 37.19 -11.66 40.41
N GLN A 35 37.23 -10.49 39.74
CA GLN A 35 38.22 -9.38 39.85
C GLN A 35 39.43 -9.66 38.92
N THR A 36 40.04 -8.76 38.14
CA THR A 36 40.12 -7.29 38.11
C THR A 36 40.90 -6.85 36.84
N SER A 37 40.54 -5.68 36.29
CA SER A 37 41.38 -4.60 35.70
C SER A 37 42.47 -4.85 34.62
N SER A 38 42.36 -4.11 33.50
CA SER A 38 43.30 -3.03 33.05
C SER A 38 42.95 -2.56 31.60
N THR A 39 42.43 -1.34 31.40
CA THR A 39 43.09 -0.11 30.86
C THR A 39 43.87 -0.33 29.55
N THR A 40 43.44 0.22 28.40
CA THR A 40 43.87 1.56 27.91
C THR A 40 42.87 2.24 26.94
N ALA A 41 43.06 3.56 26.74
CA ALA A 41 42.07 4.54 26.31
C ALA A 41 42.29 5.17 24.91
N MET A 42 41.19 5.74 24.38
CA MET A 42 41.03 6.95 23.54
C MET A 42 41.51 7.02 22.07
N ARG A 43 40.55 7.27 21.15
CA ARG A 43 40.24 8.61 20.60
C ARG A 43 38.96 8.61 19.72
N PRO A 44 37.98 9.52 19.93
CA PRO A 44 36.86 9.73 19.01
C PRO A 44 37.18 10.80 17.95
N ARG A 45 36.78 10.56 16.69
CA ARG A 45 36.85 11.55 15.59
C ARG A 45 35.61 12.44 15.61
N SER A 46 35.82 13.74 15.83
CA SER A 46 34.87 14.82 15.58
C SER A 46 35.07 15.36 14.16
N LEU A 47 33.97 15.62 13.45
CA LEU A 47 33.91 16.57 12.32
C LEU A 47 32.62 17.37 12.45
N TYR A 48 32.68 18.46 13.22
CA TYR A 48 31.79 19.60 13.05
C TYR A 48 32.38 20.52 11.98
N THR A 49 31.58 20.92 10.99
CA THR A 49 31.79 22.16 10.25
C THR A 49 30.62 23.08 10.59
N ALA A 50 30.92 24.07 11.41
CA ALA A 50 30.01 25.16 11.73
C ALA A 50 29.98 26.16 10.56
N HIS A 51 28.80 26.48 10.05
CA HIS A 51 28.60 27.68 9.23
C HIS A 51 28.07 28.81 10.11
N ASN A 52 28.87 29.87 10.16
CA ASN A 52 28.60 31.11 10.87
C ASN A 52 27.37 31.82 10.29
N TYR A 53 26.47 32.25 11.17
CA TYR A 53 25.47 33.27 10.88
C TYR A 53 26.16 34.63 10.71
N HIS A 54 25.84 35.34 9.63
CA HIS A 54 26.07 36.78 9.50
C HIS A 54 24.71 37.48 9.35
N PRO A 55 24.37 38.46 10.18
CA PRO A 55 23.12 39.20 10.07
C PRO A 55 23.29 40.37 9.11
N GLN A 56 22.50 40.44 8.03
CA GLN A 56 22.31 41.68 7.27
C GLN A 56 20.83 41.91 6.97
N THR A 57 20.47 43.17 7.15
CA THR A 57 19.18 43.86 7.12
C THR A 57 18.51 43.93 5.74
N GLU A 58 17.18 43.96 5.79
CA GLU A 58 16.17 44.51 4.85
C GLU A 58 16.60 44.85 3.41
N ASP A 59 16.00 44.19 2.41
CA ASP A 59 15.00 44.78 1.49
C ASP A 59 14.74 43.94 0.22
N SER A 60 13.45 43.86 -0.16
CA SER A 60 12.93 43.89 -1.54
C SER A 60 13.51 42.94 -2.61
N ASN A 61 12.83 41.83 -2.95
CA ASN A 61 12.90 41.22 -4.30
C ASN A 61 11.75 40.21 -4.59
N PHE A 62 10.51 40.69 -4.64
CA PHE A 62 9.41 40.00 -5.33
C PHE A 62 9.35 40.48 -6.78
N GLN A 63 10.18 39.92 -7.66
CA GLN A 63 10.01 40.00 -9.12
C GLN A 63 11.05 39.12 -9.84
N ARG A 64 10.86 37.78 -9.83
CA ARG A 64 11.63 36.91 -10.72
C ARG A 64 11.03 35.53 -10.97
N TYR A 65 9.75 35.46 -11.34
CA TYR A 65 9.14 34.25 -11.91
C TYR A 65 8.00 34.60 -12.86
N ASN A 66 8.30 35.25 -13.99
CA ASN A 66 7.30 35.50 -15.05
C ASN A 66 7.78 35.17 -16.47
N GLU A 67 8.90 34.46 -16.64
CA GLU A 67 9.49 34.18 -17.96
C GLU A 67 9.60 32.69 -18.33
N LEU A 68 8.95 31.78 -17.60
CA LEU A 68 8.97 30.34 -17.94
C LEU A 68 7.82 29.89 -18.86
N ALA A 69 6.93 30.81 -19.26
CA ALA A 69 5.72 30.50 -20.05
C ALA A 69 5.93 30.55 -21.58
N LYS A 70 7.14 30.85 -22.07
CA LYS A 70 7.42 31.02 -23.52
C LYS A 70 7.98 29.77 -24.22
N TYR A 71 8.03 28.61 -23.54
CA TYR A 71 8.64 27.39 -24.10
C TYR A 71 7.63 26.25 -24.40
N PHE A 72 6.33 26.50 -24.34
CA PHE A 72 5.31 25.53 -24.72
C PHE A 72 4.35 26.12 -25.75
N GLU A 73 4.79 26.21 -27.00
CA GLU A 73 3.91 26.38 -28.16
C GLU A 73 4.32 25.36 -29.25
N PRO A 74 3.40 24.53 -29.78
CA PRO A 74 3.73 23.56 -30.83
C PRO A 74 3.66 24.23 -32.22
N PRO A 75 4.55 23.91 -33.18
CA PRO A 75 4.42 24.48 -34.53
C PRO A 75 3.27 23.85 -35.30
N ALA A 76 2.51 24.71 -35.96
CA ALA A 76 1.49 24.37 -36.94
C ALA A 76 2.10 23.85 -38.26
N GLU A 77 1.26 23.12 -38.98
CA GLU A 77 1.35 22.55 -40.33
C GLU A 77 2.34 23.17 -41.33
N GLN A 78 3.29 22.35 -41.78
CA GLN A 78 3.95 22.42 -43.10
C GLN A 78 4.66 21.05 -43.23
N TRP A 79 4.36 20.15 -44.17
CA TRP A 79 4.71 20.19 -45.59
C TRP A 79 4.02 19.05 -46.33
N SER A 80 3.48 19.36 -47.51
CA SER A 80 3.05 18.44 -48.55
C SER A 80 4.19 18.15 -49.54
N GLY A 81 4.40 16.88 -49.90
CA GLY A 81 4.80 16.46 -51.25
C GLY A 81 6.26 16.04 -51.51
N LEU A 82 6.39 14.89 -52.20
CA LEU A 82 7.56 14.25 -52.84
C LEU A 82 8.47 13.49 -51.85
N GLY A 83 8.75 12.19 -51.94
CA GLY A 83 8.83 11.26 -53.07
C GLY A 83 10.25 10.69 -53.08
N GLY A 84 10.46 9.43 -52.69
CA GLY A 84 11.79 8.79 -52.78
C GLY A 84 12.08 7.72 -51.72
N VAL A 85 12.45 6.54 -52.20
CA VAL A 85 12.76 5.30 -51.47
C VAL A 85 14.14 5.37 -50.81
N THR A 86 14.27 4.97 -49.54
CA THR A 86 15.24 3.98 -48.98
C THR A 86 15.54 4.17 -47.47
N ALA A 87 15.77 3.02 -46.82
CA ALA A 87 16.55 2.78 -45.60
C ALA A 87 16.02 3.24 -44.21
N TYR A 88 15.29 2.31 -43.59
CA TYR A 88 15.39 1.89 -42.18
C TYR A 88 16.48 2.56 -41.32
N SER A 89 16.05 3.28 -40.27
CA SER A 89 16.81 3.41 -39.03
C SER A 89 15.81 3.53 -37.87
N GLY A 90 15.50 2.38 -37.27
CA GLY A 90 14.60 2.27 -36.13
C GLY A 90 15.30 2.67 -34.83
N SER A 91 15.14 3.92 -34.43
CA SER A 91 15.50 4.41 -33.09
C SER A 91 14.40 4.06 -32.07
N ALA A 92 14.20 2.76 -31.85
CA ALA A 92 13.29 2.23 -30.81
C ALA A 92 14.05 1.38 -29.76
N ALA A 93 15.26 1.81 -29.39
CA ALA A 93 16.18 1.02 -28.56
C ALA A 93 16.71 1.73 -27.30
N ILE A 94 15.99 2.69 -26.71
CA ILE A 94 16.49 3.43 -25.54
C ILE A 94 15.85 3.00 -24.19
N TRP A 95 14.83 2.14 -24.16
CA TRP A 95 14.13 1.80 -22.90
C TRP A 95 14.21 0.34 -22.45
N ARG A 96 15.29 -0.38 -22.79
CA ARG A 96 15.53 -1.73 -22.25
C ARG A 96 16.73 -1.73 -21.31
N GLN A 97 16.53 -1.18 -20.11
CA GLN A 97 17.31 -1.62 -18.96
C GLN A 97 16.38 -2.35 -17.99
N ALA A 98 16.50 -3.67 -17.97
CA ALA A 98 15.93 -4.50 -16.93
C ALA A 98 16.56 -4.10 -15.60
N ARG A 99 15.85 -3.32 -14.79
CA ARG A 99 16.24 -3.12 -13.39
C ARG A 99 15.77 -4.34 -12.62
N LYS A 100 16.71 -5.02 -11.96
CA LYS A 100 16.41 -6.04 -10.95
C LYS A 100 15.35 -5.48 -10.00
N SER A 101 14.26 -6.20 -9.79
CA SER A 101 13.29 -5.87 -8.75
C SER A 101 13.98 -5.97 -7.39
N ILE A 102 14.47 -4.85 -6.88
CA ILE A 102 14.96 -4.78 -5.51
C ILE A 102 13.70 -4.89 -4.63
N GLY A 103 13.49 -6.07 -4.06
CA GLY A 103 12.41 -6.37 -3.11
C GLY A 103 12.61 -5.63 -1.79
N GLY A 104 12.50 -4.30 -1.83
CA GLY A 104 12.46 -3.43 -0.67
C GLY A 104 11.02 -3.14 -0.22
N PRO A 105 10.84 -2.66 1.02
CA PRO A 105 9.54 -2.15 1.48
C PRO A 105 9.05 -1.01 0.57
N TYR A 106 7.74 -0.90 0.39
CA TYR A 106 7.12 0.15 -0.44
C TYR A 106 7.03 1.51 0.25
N TYR A 107 7.61 1.64 1.42
CA TYR A 107 7.68 2.84 2.23
C TYR A 107 9.16 3.15 2.50
N ALA A 108 9.47 4.43 2.68
CA ALA A 108 10.85 4.87 2.90
C ALA A 108 11.48 4.18 4.12
N ALA A 109 12.79 3.90 4.05
CA ALA A 109 13.52 3.26 5.15
C ALA A 109 13.44 4.07 6.46
N GLU A 110 13.35 5.40 6.39
CA GLU A 110 13.14 6.27 7.54
C GLU A 110 11.77 6.03 8.23
N GLU A 111 10.73 5.70 7.46
CA GLU A 111 9.44 5.26 8.00
C GLU A 111 9.50 3.85 8.61
N ALA A 112 10.52 3.05 8.29
CA ALA A 112 10.78 1.76 8.91
C ALA A 112 11.57 1.91 10.22
N SER A 113 12.59 2.78 10.22
CA SER A 113 13.57 2.94 11.32
C SER A 113 13.06 3.77 12.50
N ILE A 114 12.15 4.73 12.30
CA ILE A 114 11.56 5.53 13.39
C ILE A 114 10.57 4.71 14.25
N TYR A 115 10.24 3.48 13.83
CA TYR A 115 9.11 2.71 14.35
C TYR A 115 9.48 1.28 14.78
N THR A 116 10.78 0.94 14.86
CA THR A 116 11.24 -0.43 15.15
C THR A 116 11.08 -0.88 16.61
N GLU A 117 10.90 0.03 17.58
CA GLU A 117 11.01 -0.36 19.00
C GLU A 117 9.76 -0.18 19.87
N ASN A 118 8.68 0.49 19.44
CA ASN A 118 7.47 0.65 20.28
C ASN A 118 6.20 0.83 19.44
N TRP A 119 5.62 -0.27 18.94
CA TRP A 119 4.46 -0.20 18.03
C TRP A 119 3.14 0.10 18.76
N ARG A 120 2.96 -0.45 19.98
CA ARG A 120 1.87 -0.17 20.93
C ARG A 120 2.23 -0.38 22.42
N GLU A 121 3.43 -0.86 22.75
CA GLU A 121 3.75 -1.35 24.11
C GLU A 121 3.88 -0.25 25.19
N HIS A 122 3.85 1.04 24.85
CA HIS A 122 4.04 2.14 25.82
C HIS A 122 2.90 3.17 25.93
N ASP A 123 1.75 2.99 25.28
CA ASP A 123 0.65 3.99 25.33
C ASP A 123 -0.37 3.75 26.46
N ALA A 124 -0.12 2.81 27.38
CA ALA A 124 -0.95 2.66 28.58
C ALA A 124 -0.76 3.82 29.58
N ASP A 125 0.37 4.54 29.54
CA ASP A 125 0.77 5.48 30.61
C ASP A 125 1.06 6.93 30.15
N ILE A 126 0.85 7.28 28.87
CA ILE A 126 1.03 8.67 28.42
C ILE A 126 -0.26 9.13 27.71
N GLY A 127 -1.11 9.83 28.45
CA GLY A 127 -2.43 10.31 28.02
C GLY A 127 -2.43 11.34 26.89
N VAL A 128 -1.93 11.00 25.70
CA VAL A 128 -1.74 11.95 24.57
C VAL A 128 -2.48 11.52 23.29
N GLY A 129 -3.24 10.41 23.27
CA GLY A 129 -3.96 10.00 22.06
C GLY A 129 -5.17 9.10 22.27
N VAL A 130 -6.23 9.32 21.48
CA VAL A 130 -7.41 8.46 21.43
C VAL A 130 -7.04 7.13 20.77
N GLY A 131 -6.79 6.09 21.57
CA GLY A 131 -6.57 4.71 21.09
C GLY A 131 -5.40 4.54 20.12
N GLY A 132 -4.27 5.20 20.38
CA GLY A 132 -3.05 5.10 19.55
C GLY A 132 -2.98 6.06 18.35
N ALA A 133 -3.85 7.10 18.33
CA ALA A 133 -3.80 8.18 17.34
C ALA A 133 -3.06 9.42 17.86
N ILE A 134 -2.22 10.02 17.01
CA ILE A 134 -1.45 11.24 17.28
C ILE A 134 -1.59 12.25 16.14
N ALA A 135 -1.56 13.54 16.46
CA ALA A 135 -1.36 14.59 15.47
C ALA A 135 0.15 14.73 15.20
N THR A 136 0.56 14.68 13.94
CA THR A 136 1.97 14.72 13.54
C THR A 136 2.42 16.15 13.22
N PRO A 137 3.72 16.48 13.35
CA PRO A 137 4.27 17.78 12.94
C PRO A 137 4.02 18.14 11.45
N HIS A 138 3.67 17.15 10.62
CA HIS A 138 3.30 17.34 9.23
C HIS A 138 1.83 17.74 9.04
N GLY A 139 1.09 18.02 10.12
CA GLY A 139 -0.30 18.45 10.04
C GLY A 139 -1.25 17.35 9.59
N THR A 140 -0.93 16.10 9.92
CA THR A 140 -1.75 14.91 9.66
C THR A 140 -2.02 14.18 10.97
N ILE A 141 -2.99 13.25 10.95
CA ILE A 141 -3.29 12.38 12.10
C ILE A 141 -2.80 10.98 11.74
N SER A 142 -2.00 10.37 12.61
CA SER A 142 -1.48 9.02 12.42
C SER A 142 -2.04 8.11 13.52
N LEU A 143 -2.67 7.01 13.12
CA LEU A 143 -3.23 5.99 14.00
C LEU A 143 -2.44 4.69 13.84
N ARG A 144 -1.79 4.24 14.92
CA ARG A 144 -1.10 2.96 14.97
C ARG A 144 -2.05 1.86 15.43
N LEU A 145 -2.25 0.88 14.58
CA LEU A 145 -3.14 -0.26 14.77
C LEU A 145 -2.34 -1.52 15.12
N TYR A 146 -2.99 -2.54 15.68
CA TYR A 146 -2.38 -3.85 15.91
C TYR A 146 -1.89 -4.48 14.60
N ASN A 147 -1.05 -5.52 14.73
CA ASN A 147 -0.53 -6.30 13.61
C ASN A 147 0.23 -5.48 12.57
N ARG A 148 0.93 -4.45 13.05
CA ARG A 148 1.76 -3.55 12.25
C ARG A 148 0.99 -2.91 11.10
N ILE A 149 -0.13 -2.28 11.42
CA ILE A 149 -0.88 -1.44 10.49
C ILE A 149 -0.82 0.02 10.96
N ARG A 150 -0.63 0.96 10.03
CA ARG A 150 -0.72 2.40 10.28
C ARG A 150 -1.75 3.01 9.35
N VAL A 151 -2.54 3.93 9.86
CA VAL A 151 -3.48 4.75 9.09
C VAL A 151 -3.12 6.21 9.29
N ASP A 152 -2.77 6.89 8.21
CA ASP A 152 -2.53 8.33 8.20
C ASP A 152 -3.73 9.04 7.54
N ILE A 153 -4.16 10.15 8.13
CA ILE A 153 -5.33 10.93 7.71
C ILE A 153 -4.94 12.41 7.61
N THR A 154 -5.27 13.07 6.49
CA THR A 154 -5.11 14.54 6.39
C THR A 154 -6.33 15.27 6.98
N ILE A 155 -6.19 16.57 7.24
CA ILE A 155 -7.34 17.41 7.65
C ILE A 155 -8.43 17.47 6.57
N ASP A 156 -8.07 17.24 5.30
CA ASP A 156 -9.01 17.13 4.17
C ASP A 156 -9.48 15.69 3.91
N ARG A 157 -9.29 14.79 4.88
CA ARG A 157 -9.80 13.40 4.89
C ARG A 157 -9.24 12.51 3.79
N ALA A 158 -8.06 12.82 3.25
CA ALA A 158 -7.29 11.82 2.53
C ALA A 158 -6.82 10.75 3.52
N VAL A 159 -6.67 9.51 3.04
CA VAL A 159 -6.32 8.36 3.87
C VAL A 159 -5.18 7.60 3.21
N ARG A 160 -4.13 7.30 3.97
CA ARG A 160 -3.05 6.36 3.59
C ARG A 160 -3.02 5.23 4.62
N VAL A 161 -2.95 3.99 4.14
CA VAL A 161 -2.90 2.79 4.97
C VAL A 161 -1.64 2.03 4.62
N ILE A 162 -0.88 1.66 5.63
CA ILE A 162 0.31 0.83 5.49
C ILE A 162 0.12 -0.42 6.33
N ASN A 163 0.13 -1.57 5.67
CA ASN A 163 0.22 -2.87 6.30
C ASN A 163 1.65 -3.36 6.12
N PHE A 164 2.46 -3.14 7.16
CA PHE A 164 3.89 -3.40 7.15
C PHE A 164 4.18 -4.90 7.06
N LYS A 165 3.31 -5.74 7.65
CA LYS A 165 3.50 -7.20 7.66
C LYS A 165 3.52 -7.78 6.25
N ASN A 166 2.63 -7.32 5.38
CA ASN A 166 2.47 -7.85 4.02
C ASN A 166 3.01 -6.92 2.94
N ASN A 167 3.69 -5.84 3.32
CA ASN A 167 4.17 -4.80 2.41
C ASN A 167 3.05 -4.31 1.49
N ILE A 168 1.95 -3.84 2.07
CA ILE A 168 0.81 -3.29 1.32
C ILE A 168 0.63 -1.83 1.69
N VAL A 169 0.52 -0.97 0.68
CA VAL A 169 0.20 0.44 0.87
C VAL A 169 -1.03 0.80 0.05
N MET A 170 -2.00 1.46 0.66
CA MET A 170 -3.16 2.02 -0.03
C MET A 170 -3.22 3.52 0.24
N SER A 171 -3.63 4.30 -0.74
CA SER A 171 -3.85 5.73 -0.56
C SER A 171 -5.08 6.19 -1.31
N LEU A 172 -5.84 7.09 -0.70
CA LEU A 172 -7.03 7.69 -1.26
C LEU A 172 -7.02 9.18 -0.97
N SER A 173 -7.06 10.00 -2.01
CA SER A 173 -7.18 11.47 -1.90
C SER A 173 -8.49 11.89 -1.21
N GLY A 174 -8.51 13.09 -0.63
CA GLY A 174 -9.69 13.64 0.07
C GLY A 174 -10.93 13.75 -0.83
N SER A 175 -10.76 14.02 -2.13
CA SER A 175 -11.87 14.02 -3.11
C SER A 175 -12.22 12.61 -3.59
N GLY A 176 -11.28 11.66 -3.54
CA GLY A 176 -11.38 10.34 -4.15
C GLY A 176 -11.20 10.35 -5.67
N ALA A 177 -10.71 11.45 -6.23
CA ALA A 177 -10.37 11.56 -7.64
C ALA A 177 -9.02 10.91 -7.98
N ALA A 178 -8.21 10.60 -6.96
CA ALA A 178 -6.99 9.81 -7.07
C ALA A 178 -6.92 8.72 -5.98
N ALA A 179 -6.37 7.57 -6.36
CA ALA A 179 -6.20 6.40 -5.51
C ALA A 179 -4.96 5.59 -5.91
N ALA A 180 -4.32 4.95 -4.93
CA ALA A 180 -3.17 4.08 -5.11
C ALA A 180 -3.36 2.76 -4.35
N LEU A 181 -2.93 1.65 -4.96
CA LEU A 181 -2.70 0.37 -4.31
C LEU A 181 -1.32 -0.14 -4.70
N LEU A 182 -0.46 -0.34 -3.70
CA LEU A 182 0.83 -1.00 -3.82
C LEU A 182 0.74 -2.33 -3.07
N HIS A 183 0.80 -3.43 -3.80
CA HIS A 183 0.64 -4.79 -3.29
C HIS A 183 1.73 -5.70 -3.90
N PRO A 184 2.19 -6.78 -3.25
CA PRO A 184 3.21 -7.65 -3.86
C PRO A 184 2.83 -8.18 -5.25
N ASN A 185 1.55 -8.51 -5.49
CA ASN A 185 1.05 -8.90 -6.83
C ASN A 185 0.94 -7.76 -7.86
N GLY A 186 1.15 -6.49 -7.48
CA GLY A 186 1.07 -5.41 -8.45
C GLY A 186 0.85 -4.01 -7.90
N ARG A 187 0.63 -3.10 -8.82
CA ARG A 187 0.45 -1.67 -8.58
C ARG A 187 -0.77 -1.17 -9.32
N ILE A 188 -1.55 -0.31 -8.69
CA ILE A 188 -2.70 0.35 -9.30
C ILE A 188 -2.61 1.82 -8.96
N TYR A 189 -2.67 2.66 -9.98
CA TYR A 189 -2.70 4.11 -9.83
C TYR A 189 -3.85 4.69 -10.63
N GLN A 190 -4.80 5.29 -9.92
CA GLN A 190 -5.89 6.05 -10.52
C GLN A 190 -5.64 7.54 -10.31
N TYR A 191 -5.70 8.28 -11.42
CA TYR A 191 -5.61 9.73 -11.44
C TYR A 191 -6.65 10.27 -12.43
N GLY A 192 -7.69 10.90 -11.89
CA GLY A 192 -8.82 11.38 -12.68
C GLY A 192 -9.52 10.24 -13.45
N SER A 193 -9.60 10.40 -14.78
CA SER A 193 -10.28 9.47 -15.70
C SER A 193 -9.47 8.23 -16.08
N ARG A 194 -8.19 8.15 -15.68
CA ARG A 194 -7.27 7.06 -16.05
C ARG A 194 -6.98 6.12 -14.89
N VAL A 195 -6.67 4.87 -15.21
CA VAL A 195 -6.12 3.88 -14.27
C VAL A 195 -4.96 3.17 -14.95
N GLU A 196 -3.78 3.23 -14.35
CA GLU A 196 -2.61 2.45 -14.76
C GLU A 196 -2.37 1.32 -13.77
N ILE A 197 -1.98 0.18 -14.32
CA ILE A 197 -1.91 -1.07 -13.60
C ILE A 197 -0.65 -1.81 -14.03
N VAL A 198 0.10 -2.29 -13.04
CA VAL A 198 1.17 -3.28 -13.21
C VAL A 198 0.76 -4.52 -12.45
N ALA A 199 0.70 -5.66 -13.10
CA ALA A 199 0.59 -6.96 -12.45
C ALA A 199 1.98 -7.59 -12.41
N HIS A 200 2.45 -7.90 -11.21
CA HIS A 200 3.75 -8.51 -11.02
C HIS A 200 3.69 -9.99 -11.30
N ASP A 201 4.53 -10.42 -12.24
CA ASP A 201 4.67 -11.82 -12.60
C ASP A 201 5.83 -12.45 -11.83
N THR A 202 5.62 -13.68 -11.33
CA THR A 202 6.64 -14.40 -10.55
C THR A 202 7.84 -14.80 -11.38
N HIS A 203 7.70 -14.86 -12.72
CA HIS A 203 8.77 -15.17 -13.66
C HIS A 203 9.43 -13.91 -14.25
N GLY A 204 9.07 -12.73 -13.76
CA GLY A 204 9.67 -11.47 -14.20
C GLY A 204 9.22 -11.02 -15.60
N ASN A 205 8.03 -11.41 -16.04
CA ASN A 205 7.37 -10.86 -17.22
C ASN A 205 6.14 -10.05 -16.81
N ASN A 206 6.36 -8.88 -16.18
CA ASN A 206 5.27 -8.06 -15.66
C ASN A 206 4.28 -7.69 -16.76
N LYS A 207 3.00 -7.65 -16.38
CA LYS A 207 1.91 -7.30 -17.30
C LYS A 207 1.41 -5.89 -16.99
N TYR A 208 1.10 -5.12 -18.02
CA TYR A 208 0.66 -3.75 -17.88
C TYR A 208 -0.74 -3.57 -18.45
N ALA A 209 -1.57 -2.78 -17.78
CA ALA A 209 -2.86 -2.33 -18.31
C ALA A 209 -3.10 -0.85 -18.04
N LYS A 210 -3.79 -0.19 -18.96
CA LYS A 210 -4.17 1.21 -18.89
C LYS A 210 -5.64 1.36 -19.29
N MET A 211 -6.48 1.69 -18.31
CA MET A 211 -7.89 1.99 -18.54
C MET A 211 -8.05 3.49 -18.78
N TRP A 212 -8.63 3.86 -19.92
CA TRP A 212 -8.80 5.25 -20.33
C TRP A 212 -9.92 5.39 -21.38
N TYR A 213 -10.12 6.61 -21.90
CA TYR A 213 -11.25 6.93 -22.76
C TYR A 213 -11.32 6.04 -24.02
N LYS A 214 -10.18 5.63 -24.59
CA LYS A 214 -10.15 4.75 -25.77
C LYS A 214 -10.47 3.28 -25.49
N GLY A 215 -10.38 2.80 -24.25
CA GLY A 215 -10.54 1.38 -23.94
C GLY A 215 -9.58 0.91 -22.85
N VAL A 216 -9.07 -0.31 -22.98
CA VAL A 216 -8.02 -0.87 -22.14
C VAL A 216 -6.80 -1.23 -22.98
N SER A 217 -5.73 -0.45 -22.85
CA SER A 217 -4.45 -0.78 -23.47
C SER A 217 -3.68 -1.74 -22.58
N PHE A 218 -3.01 -2.75 -23.14
CA PHE A 218 -2.26 -3.73 -22.37
C PHE A 218 -1.05 -4.28 -23.11
N THR A 219 -0.05 -4.72 -22.35
CA THR A 219 1.18 -5.34 -22.86
C THR A 219 1.88 -6.15 -21.76
N SER A 220 3.03 -6.74 -22.06
CA SER A 220 3.93 -7.39 -21.09
C SER A 220 5.37 -6.95 -21.31
N GLU A 221 6.24 -7.09 -20.31
CA GLU A 221 7.67 -6.74 -20.43
C GLU A 221 8.35 -7.43 -21.62
N GLN A 222 7.94 -8.68 -21.92
CA GLN A 222 8.49 -9.48 -23.01
C GLN A 222 7.69 -9.36 -24.32
N CYS A 223 6.61 -8.57 -24.35
CA CYS A 223 5.87 -8.33 -25.59
C CYS A 223 6.45 -7.13 -26.34
N ALA A 224 6.63 -7.28 -27.65
CA ALA A 224 7.05 -6.18 -28.53
C ALA A 224 5.90 -5.21 -28.86
N LEU A 225 4.65 -5.67 -28.73
CA LEU A 225 3.47 -4.93 -29.14
C LEU A 225 2.65 -4.48 -27.94
N VAL A 226 1.95 -3.36 -28.11
CA VAL A 226 0.90 -2.93 -27.20
C VAL A 226 -0.43 -3.17 -27.89
N TYR A 227 -1.37 -3.75 -27.15
CA TYR A 227 -2.70 -4.03 -27.63
C TYR A 227 -3.70 -3.09 -26.98
N LEU A 228 -4.83 -2.86 -27.64
CA LEU A 228 -5.95 -2.08 -27.17
C LEU A 228 -7.22 -2.91 -27.36
N VAL A 229 -7.97 -3.09 -26.27
CA VAL A 229 -9.34 -3.61 -26.30
C VAL A 229 -10.30 -2.45 -26.18
N ASP A 230 -11.09 -2.20 -27.22
CA ASP A 230 -12.15 -1.20 -27.21
C ASP A 230 -13.47 -1.76 -27.77
N THR A 231 -14.41 -0.89 -28.13
CA THR A 231 -15.70 -1.27 -28.69
C THR A 231 -15.64 -1.89 -30.09
N ALA A 232 -14.50 -1.77 -30.79
CA ALA A 232 -14.27 -2.41 -32.09
C ALA A 232 -13.53 -3.75 -31.97
N GLY A 233 -13.16 -4.16 -30.76
CA GLY A 233 -12.41 -5.39 -30.48
C GLY A 233 -10.95 -5.12 -30.13
N THR A 234 -10.10 -6.10 -30.43
CA THR A 234 -8.67 -6.08 -30.07
C THR A 234 -7.81 -5.68 -31.26
N ARG A 235 -6.97 -4.66 -31.09
CA ARG A 235 -5.99 -4.21 -32.11
C ARG A 235 -4.67 -3.80 -31.48
N THR A 236 -3.65 -3.57 -32.29
CA THR A 236 -2.39 -2.98 -31.84
C THR A 236 -2.52 -1.45 -31.66
N THR A 237 -1.71 -0.88 -30.78
CA THR A 237 -1.64 0.55 -30.48
C THR A 237 -0.20 0.95 -30.14
N THR A 238 0.05 2.26 -30.01
CA THR A 238 1.36 2.83 -29.64
C THR A 238 1.33 3.49 -28.25
N ASP A 239 0.39 3.08 -27.39
CA ASP A 239 0.29 3.65 -26.05
C ASP A 239 1.53 3.31 -25.20
N SER A 240 1.94 4.25 -24.37
CA SER A 240 3.00 4.06 -23.38
C SER A 240 2.43 3.80 -21.99
N PHE A 241 3.25 3.30 -21.07
CA PHE A 241 2.90 3.07 -19.67
C PHE A 241 3.84 3.87 -18.77
N SER A 242 3.31 4.40 -17.67
CA SER A 242 4.09 5.12 -16.68
C SER A 242 4.96 4.16 -15.88
N ASP A 243 6.15 4.61 -15.47
CA ASP A 243 6.96 3.87 -14.50
C ASP A 243 6.29 3.95 -13.12
N MET A 244 5.88 2.80 -12.58
CA MET A 244 5.22 2.66 -11.29
C MET A 244 6.11 1.94 -10.25
N SER A 245 7.44 1.98 -10.46
CA SER A 245 8.43 1.35 -9.58
C SER A 245 8.57 2.07 -8.22
N GLN A 246 8.33 3.38 -8.17
CA GLN A 246 8.48 4.20 -6.97
C GLN A 246 7.21 4.21 -6.09
N ASP A 247 7.33 4.66 -4.84
CA ASP A 247 6.17 4.92 -3.99
C ASP A 247 5.42 6.18 -4.43
N PHE A 248 4.28 6.00 -5.10
CA PHE A 248 3.38 7.08 -5.48
C PHE A 248 2.20 7.27 -4.49
N SER A 249 2.14 6.51 -3.40
CA SER A 249 1.06 6.58 -2.41
C SER A 249 1.04 7.90 -1.64
N LEU A 250 2.21 8.47 -1.36
CA LEU A 250 2.36 9.78 -0.71
C LEU A 250 1.87 10.90 -1.62
N SER A 251 2.22 10.86 -2.91
CA SER A 251 1.72 11.84 -3.89
C SER A 251 0.20 11.82 -3.97
N VAL A 252 -0.43 10.64 -3.91
CA VAL A 252 -1.90 10.52 -3.85
C VAL A 252 -2.48 11.04 -2.53
N PHE A 253 -1.80 10.78 -1.40
CA PHE A 253 -2.26 11.17 -0.07
C PHE A 253 -2.32 12.70 0.08
N TYR A 254 -1.27 13.39 -0.40
CA TYR A 254 -1.20 14.85 -0.38
C TYR A 254 -1.85 15.52 -1.58
N SER A 255 -2.31 14.77 -2.59
CA SER A 255 -2.99 15.34 -3.76
C SER A 255 -4.26 16.07 -3.36
N GLY A 256 -4.23 17.40 -3.48
CA GLY A 256 -5.35 18.27 -3.10
C GLY A 256 -5.61 18.34 -1.60
N SER A 257 -4.65 17.91 -0.76
CA SER A 257 -4.75 17.99 0.70
C SER A 257 -3.78 19.04 1.25
N ARG A 258 -4.28 19.88 2.16
CA ARG A 258 -3.49 20.72 3.04
C ARG A 258 -2.67 19.86 4.00
N HIS A 259 -1.43 20.28 4.24
CA HIS A 259 -0.47 19.61 5.09
C HIS A 259 0.63 20.59 5.55
N GLY A 260 1.52 20.12 6.40
CA GLY A 260 2.60 20.89 7.00
C GLY A 260 2.27 21.46 8.38
N PRO A 261 3.22 22.14 9.04
CA PRO A 261 3.09 22.60 10.41
C PRO A 261 1.87 23.51 10.65
N ALA A 262 1.46 24.29 9.65
CA ALA A 262 0.27 25.15 9.72
C ALA A 262 -1.04 24.36 9.96
N CYS A 263 -1.07 23.08 9.60
CA CYS A 263 -2.24 22.21 9.76
C CYS A 263 -2.24 21.44 11.09
N LEU A 264 -1.18 21.53 11.90
CA LEU A 264 -1.02 20.77 13.14
C LEU A 264 -2.15 21.05 14.14
N GLN A 265 -2.49 22.33 14.34
CA GLN A 265 -3.54 22.71 15.29
C GLN A 265 -4.91 22.18 14.87
N GLU A 266 -5.22 22.20 13.57
CA GLU A 266 -6.46 21.66 13.02
C GLU A 266 -6.50 20.12 13.16
N ALA A 267 -5.39 19.44 12.88
CA ALA A 267 -5.24 18.00 13.10
C ALA A 267 -5.43 17.61 14.58
N ALA A 268 -4.83 18.36 15.51
CA ALA A 268 -4.99 18.16 16.95
C ALA A 268 -6.45 18.39 17.40
N THR A 269 -7.13 19.40 16.85
CA THR A 269 -8.55 19.69 17.13
C THR A 269 -9.44 18.54 16.66
N HIS A 270 -9.20 18.00 15.47
CA HIS A 270 -9.92 16.83 14.99
C HIS A 270 -9.69 15.61 15.88
N LEU A 271 -8.45 15.40 16.34
CA LEU A 271 -8.10 14.31 17.24
C LEU A 271 -8.75 14.46 18.63
N SER A 272 -8.85 15.67 19.18
CA SER A 272 -9.53 15.89 20.47
C SER A 272 -11.03 15.59 20.44
N THR A 273 -11.63 15.61 19.24
CA THR A 273 -13.05 15.24 19.01
C THR A 273 -13.23 13.82 18.49
N ALA A 274 -12.15 13.04 18.39
CA ALA A 274 -12.22 11.68 17.91
C ALA A 274 -13.02 10.79 18.87
N GLN A 275 -13.73 9.83 18.29
CA GLN A 275 -14.45 8.81 19.05
C GLN A 275 -13.70 7.50 18.96
N TYR A 276 -13.63 6.78 20.08
CA TYR A 276 -13.12 5.42 20.17
C TYR A 276 -14.07 4.57 21.00
N TRP A 277 -14.30 3.33 20.55
CA TRP A 277 -15.01 2.33 21.33
C TRP A 277 -14.61 0.92 20.87
N GLN A 278 -14.83 -0.04 21.75
CA GLN A 278 -14.64 -1.45 21.47
C GLN A 278 -16.00 -2.16 21.56
N THR A 279 -16.26 -3.10 20.66
CA THR A 279 -17.44 -3.97 20.72
C THR A 279 -17.19 -5.21 21.59
N ASP A 280 -18.24 -5.93 21.95
CA ASP A 280 -18.14 -7.20 22.70
C ASP A 280 -17.29 -8.27 22.00
N GLU A 281 -17.24 -8.25 20.65
CA GLU A 281 -16.38 -9.10 19.82
C GLU A 281 -14.91 -8.64 19.75
N ASN A 282 -14.50 -7.72 20.62
CA ASN A 282 -13.18 -7.09 20.64
C ASN A 282 -12.80 -6.32 19.36
N VAL A 283 -13.78 -5.86 18.57
CA VAL A 283 -13.53 -4.99 17.41
C VAL A 283 -13.31 -3.57 17.91
N GLU A 284 -12.12 -3.04 17.70
CA GLU A 284 -11.80 -1.64 17.99
C GLU A 284 -12.32 -0.75 16.85
N ASN A 285 -12.93 0.38 17.21
CA ASN A 285 -13.50 1.33 16.27
C ASN A 285 -13.06 2.75 16.59
N TRP A 286 -12.79 3.54 15.55
CA TRP A 286 -12.48 4.96 15.63
C TRP A 286 -13.34 5.75 14.65
N ILE A 287 -13.72 6.96 15.04
CA ILE A 287 -14.17 8.00 14.12
C ILE A 287 -13.27 9.22 14.31
N ILE A 288 -12.44 9.52 13.30
CA ILE A 288 -11.50 10.64 13.32
C ILE A 288 -11.78 11.48 12.07
N ASN A 289 -12.13 12.77 12.24
CA ASN A 289 -12.46 13.66 11.12
C ASN A 289 -13.46 13.04 10.13
N ASN A 290 -14.53 12.40 10.66
CA ASN A 290 -15.56 11.72 9.87
C ASN A 290 -15.04 10.56 8.97
N VAL A 291 -13.85 10.03 9.28
CA VAL A 291 -13.32 8.78 8.73
C VAL A 291 -13.55 7.69 9.77
N ARG A 292 -14.32 6.67 9.41
CA ARG A 292 -14.56 5.50 10.27
C ARG A 292 -13.48 4.47 10.02
N ILE A 293 -12.84 4.00 11.09
CA ILE A 293 -11.83 2.95 11.06
C ILE A 293 -12.29 1.86 12.02
N SER A 294 -12.18 0.60 11.62
CA SER A 294 -12.43 -0.54 12.50
C SER A 294 -11.36 -1.60 12.31
N GLN A 295 -10.87 -2.17 13.40
CA GLN A 295 -9.93 -3.30 13.39
C GLN A 295 -10.52 -4.47 14.17
N THR A 296 -10.64 -5.62 13.52
CA THR A 296 -11.02 -6.88 14.17
C THR A 296 -9.82 -7.50 14.91
N PRO A 297 -10.03 -8.44 15.85
CA PRO A 297 -8.95 -9.05 16.63
C PRO A 297 -7.85 -9.75 15.81
N ASP A 298 -8.20 -10.27 14.63
CA ASP A 298 -7.25 -10.85 13.66
C ASP A 298 -6.45 -9.79 12.89
N GLY A 299 -6.68 -8.50 13.18
CA GLY A 299 -6.01 -7.35 12.57
C GLY A 299 -6.60 -6.87 11.26
N LEU A 300 -7.71 -7.45 10.75
CA LEU A 300 -8.35 -6.95 9.55
C LEU A 300 -8.89 -5.52 9.77
N VAL A 301 -8.38 -4.60 8.97
CA VAL A 301 -8.73 -3.17 9.03
C VAL A 301 -9.72 -2.83 7.93
N ARG A 302 -10.79 -2.12 8.30
CA ARG A 302 -11.74 -1.51 7.37
C ARG A 302 -11.78 -0.01 7.63
N ILE A 303 -11.76 0.77 6.57
CA ILE A 303 -11.85 2.22 6.61
C ILE A 303 -12.95 2.66 5.67
N ALA A 304 -13.82 3.54 6.13
CA ALA A 304 -14.91 4.08 5.34
C ALA A 304 -15.07 5.58 5.53
N ARG A 305 -15.47 6.27 4.46
CA ARG A 305 -15.85 7.68 4.47
C ARG A 305 -17.08 7.92 3.61
N ASN A 306 -17.76 9.04 3.85
CA ASN A 306 -18.93 9.49 3.08
C ASN A 306 -20.00 8.39 2.94
N SER A 307 -20.53 7.92 4.08
CA SER A 307 -21.56 6.88 4.13
C SER A 307 -21.18 5.61 3.37
N ASN A 308 -19.96 5.12 3.57
CA ASN A 308 -19.41 3.90 2.94
C ASN A 308 -19.24 3.97 1.41
N LYS A 309 -19.32 5.17 0.80
CA LYS A 309 -19.08 5.38 -0.63
C LYS A 309 -17.62 5.14 -1.03
N TYR A 310 -16.70 5.37 -0.10
CA TYR A 310 -15.30 5.02 -0.28
C TYR A 310 -14.84 4.10 0.84
N GLN A 311 -14.21 3.00 0.47
CA GLN A 311 -13.84 1.94 1.38
C GLN A 311 -12.42 1.47 1.09
N LEU A 312 -11.61 1.37 2.13
CA LEU A 312 -10.31 0.70 2.10
C LEU A 312 -10.38 -0.49 3.06
N ARG A 313 -9.78 -1.61 2.67
CA ARG A 313 -9.69 -2.80 3.52
C ARG A 313 -8.34 -3.44 3.34
N THR A 314 -7.69 -3.85 4.43
CA THR A 314 -6.52 -4.73 4.34
C THR A 314 -6.44 -5.68 5.52
N SER A 315 -5.95 -6.89 5.28
CA SER A 315 -5.72 -7.88 6.33
C SER A 315 -4.24 -8.26 6.41
N PRO A 316 -3.65 -8.26 7.62
CA PRO A 316 -2.31 -8.76 7.87
C PRO A 316 -2.26 -10.31 7.83
N SER A 317 -3.39 -11.00 7.93
CA SER A 317 -3.45 -12.47 8.03
C SER A 317 -3.36 -13.16 6.68
N ASN A 318 -3.90 -12.58 5.62
CA ASN A 318 -3.93 -13.19 4.28
C ASN A 318 -3.43 -12.25 3.17
N GLY A 319 -2.85 -11.10 3.52
CA GLY A 319 -2.35 -10.14 2.54
C GLY A 319 -3.43 -9.56 1.63
N THR A 320 -4.70 -9.59 2.02
CA THR A 320 -5.75 -8.99 1.19
C THR A 320 -5.71 -7.47 1.27
N ALA A 321 -6.03 -6.83 0.16
CA ALA A 321 -6.24 -5.40 0.04
C ALA A 321 -7.43 -5.14 -0.87
N SER A 322 -8.31 -4.20 -0.52
CA SER A 322 -9.34 -3.71 -1.43
C SER A 322 -9.54 -2.23 -1.29
N LEU A 323 -9.68 -1.53 -2.42
CA LEU A 323 -10.02 -0.12 -2.47
C LEU A 323 -11.23 0.05 -3.38
N THR A 324 -12.30 0.61 -2.82
CA THR A 324 -13.56 0.86 -3.51
C THR A 324 -13.91 2.33 -3.44
N THR A 325 -14.23 2.89 -4.60
CA THR A 325 -14.74 4.25 -4.80
C THR A 325 -15.85 4.17 -5.86
N PRO A 326 -16.59 5.26 -6.11
CA PRO A 326 -17.54 5.31 -7.23
C PRO A 326 -16.89 5.10 -8.61
N PHE A 327 -15.59 5.36 -8.73
CA PHE A 327 -14.87 5.39 -10.00
C PHE A 327 -13.97 4.16 -10.22
N LEU A 328 -13.67 3.43 -9.14
CA LEU A 328 -12.68 2.37 -9.13
C LEU A 328 -13.05 1.34 -8.05
N HIS A 329 -12.99 0.08 -8.41
CA HIS A 329 -12.96 -1.02 -7.45
C HIS A 329 -11.76 -1.90 -7.77
N CYS A 330 -10.87 -2.11 -6.82
CA CYS A 330 -9.76 -3.04 -6.97
C CYS A 330 -9.58 -3.92 -5.75
N THR A 331 -9.10 -5.14 -6.01
CA THR A 331 -8.73 -6.12 -4.99
C THR A 331 -7.39 -6.75 -5.32
N ALA A 332 -6.65 -7.09 -4.29
CA ALA A 332 -5.44 -7.89 -4.38
C ALA A 332 -5.36 -8.83 -3.18
N SER A 333 -4.73 -9.99 -3.34
CA SER A 333 -4.65 -11.01 -2.30
C SER A 333 -3.37 -11.81 -2.43
N LEU A 334 -2.69 -12.08 -1.31
CA LEU A 334 -1.63 -13.09 -1.18
C LEU A 334 -2.15 -14.43 -0.65
N GLY A 335 -3.45 -14.53 -0.38
CA GLY A 335 -4.07 -15.71 0.20
C GLY A 335 -4.15 -16.90 -0.75
N GLN A 336 -4.99 -17.87 -0.41
CA GLN A 336 -5.17 -19.12 -1.17
C GLN A 336 -5.42 -18.89 -2.68
N THR A 337 -6.16 -17.84 -3.01
CA THR A 337 -6.31 -17.35 -4.38
C THR A 337 -5.56 -16.04 -4.54
N SER A 338 -4.29 -16.14 -4.93
CA SER A 338 -3.49 -14.99 -5.31
C SER A 338 -4.11 -14.33 -6.53
N HIS A 339 -4.40 -13.04 -6.45
CA HIS A 339 -4.96 -12.31 -7.58
C HIS A 339 -4.71 -10.81 -7.49
N LEU A 340 -4.95 -10.14 -8.61
CA LEU A 340 -5.08 -8.71 -8.77
C LEU A 340 -6.28 -8.45 -9.69
N PHE A 341 -7.27 -7.72 -9.19
CA PHE A 341 -8.47 -7.37 -9.95
C PHE A 341 -8.71 -5.87 -9.92
N VAL A 342 -9.10 -5.32 -11.06
CA VAL A 342 -9.44 -3.90 -11.21
C VAL A 342 -10.68 -3.75 -12.06
N ARG A 343 -11.61 -2.92 -11.61
CA ARG A 343 -12.82 -2.53 -12.33
C ARG A 343 -12.99 -1.02 -12.32
N ARG A 344 -13.30 -0.49 -13.50
CA ARG A 344 -13.71 0.90 -13.71
C ARG A 344 -14.84 0.97 -14.73
N GLY A 345 -16.07 1.18 -14.25
CA GLY A 345 -17.27 1.06 -15.09
C GLY A 345 -17.37 -0.33 -15.71
N GLU A 346 -17.34 -0.38 -17.04
CA GLU A 346 -17.35 -1.61 -17.85
C GLU A 346 -15.97 -2.19 -18.15
N ARG A 347 -14.90 -1.46 -17.81
CA ARG A 347 -13.52 -1.91 -18.00
C ARG A 347 -13.10 -2.79 -16.83
N ARG A 348 -12.46 -3.92 -17.11
CA ARG A 348 -11.94 -4.85 -16.10
C ARG A 348 -10.54 -5.32 -16.47
N MET A 349 -9.74 -5.62 -15.45
CA MET A 349 -8.48 -6.35 -15.56
C MET A 349 -8.48 -7.40 -14.45
N HIS A 350 -8.12 -8.64 -14.77
CA HIS A 350 -7.90 -9.71 -13.82
C HIS A 350 -6.55 -10.38 -14.10
N TYR A 351 -5.79 -10.63 -13.03
CA TYR A 351 -4.58 -11.41 -13.05
C TYR A 351 -4.55 -12.35 -11.86
N ASP A 352 -4.29 -13.64 -12.08
CA ASP A 352 -4.23 -14.68 -11.03
C ASP A 352 -2.85 -15.34 -10.90
N GLY A 353 -1.84 -14.79 -11.59
CA GLY A 353 -0.49 -15.37 -11.64
C GLY A 353 -0.23 -16.22 -12.87
N THR A 354 -1.26 -16.62 -13.62
CA THR A 354 -1.12 -17.40 -14.86
C THR A 354 -1.80 -16.72 -16.03
N SER A 355 -3.04 -16.27 -15.85
CA SER A 355 -3.84 -15.61 -16.86
C SER A 355 -3.93 -14.11 -16.58
N PHE A 356 -3.65 -13.31 -17.60
CA PHE A 356 -3.82 -11.85 -17.56
C PHE A 356 -4.90 -11.46 -18.56
N ILE A 357 -6.06 -11.04 -18.08
CA ILE A 357 -7.21 -10.74 -18.95
C ILE A 357 -7.67 -9.31 -18.72
N VAL A 358 -7.78 -8.56 -19.81
CA VAL A 358 -8.46 -7.27 -19.83
C VAL A 358 -9.78 -7.36 -20.58
N ARG A 359 -10.74 -6.53 -20.18
CA ARG A 359 -12.07 -6.48 -20.78
C ARG A 359 -12.53 -5.04 -20.93
N ASN A 360 -13.14 -4.74 -22.05
CA ASN A 360 -13.90 -3.52 -22.27
C ASN A 360 -15.30 -3.89 -22.80
N ALA A 361 -16.32 -3.71 -21.95
CA ALA A 361 -17.70 -4.09 -22.27
C ALA A 361 -17.84 -5.56 -22.70
N GLY A 362 -18.15 -5.84 -23.97
CA GLY A 362 -18.29 -7.20 -24.53
C GLY A 362 -16.97 -7.85 -24.96
N HIS A 363 -15.91 -7.06 -25.17
CA HIS A 363 -14.65 -7.56 -25.73
C HIS A 363 -13.63 -7.84 -24.65
N SER A 364 -12.90 -8.95 -24.79
CA SER A 364 -11.80 -9.30 -23.91
C SER A 364 -10.61 -9.87 -24.66
N ALA A 365 -9.43 -9.55 -24.17
CA ALA A 365 -8.18 -10.13 -24.64
C ALA A 365 -7.17 -10.13 -23.49
N GLY A 366 -6.10 -10.87 -23.68
CA GLY A 366 -5.15 -11.09 -22.60
C GLY A 366 -3.95 -11.92 -23.01
N PHE A 367 -3.15 -12.27 -22.02
CA PHE A 367 -2.09 -13.26 -22.14
C PHE A 367 -2.47 -14.50 -21.35
N ASP A 368 -2.29 -15.66 -21.97
CA ASP A 368 -2.39 -16.95 -21.27
C ASP A 368 -1.12 -17.26 -20.45
N ASP A 369 -1.11 -18.44 -19.86
CA ASP A 369 0.00 -19.02 -19.10
C ASP A 369 1.30 -19.14 -19.92
N ASN A 370 1.19 -19.27 -21.24
CA ASN A 370 2.31 -19.35 -22.18
C ASN A 370 2.74 -17.96 -22.70
N ASN A 371 2.22 -16.89 -22.10
CA ASN A 371 2.40 -15.50 -22.52
C ASN A 371 1.94 -15.23 -23.96
N GLN A 372 1.06 -16.06 -24.51
CA GLN A 372 0.50 -15.88 -25.84
C GLN A 372 -0.74 -14.99 -25.78
N LEU A 373 -0.88 -14.13 -26.79
CA LEU A 373 -2.08 -13.31 -26.92
C LEU A 373 -3.31 -14.21 -27.15
N LYS A 374 -4.35 -14.01 -26.35
CA LYS A 374 -5.68 -14.61 -26.54
C LYS A 374 -6.72 -13.51 -26.71
N VAL A 375 -7.64 -13.72 -27.65
CA VAL A 375 -8.82 -12.90 -27.87
C VAL A 375 -10.05 -13.79 -27.66
N TYR A 376 -11.04 -13.28 -26.93
CA TYR A 376 -12.22 -14.04 -26.50
C TYR A 376 -13.51 -13.46 -27.07
#